data_AF-A0A969MSD3-F1
#
_entry.id   AF-A0A969MSD3-F1
#
_cell.length_a   1.000
_cell.length_b   1.000
_cell.length_c   1.000
_cell.angle_alpha   90.00
_cell.angle_beta   90.00
_cell.angle_gamma   90.00
#
_symmetry.space_group_name_H-M   'P 1'
#
loop_
_entity.id
_entity.type
_entity.pdbx_description
1 polymer ?
#
loop_
_entity_poly.entity_id
_entity_poly.type
_entity_poly.pdbx_seq_one_letter_code
_entity_poly.pdbx_strand_id
1 'polypeptide(L)'
;MKIRGIKRGQNIELLEQINDIPDGTEIIIDFKISSDINIQKKQSLTDEERLAKLNELFGTWKNQPDLIEIYDEIDKERHSYRGRKIDSFDNLENE
;
A
#
# COMPACT_ATOMS: atom_id res chain seq x y z
N MET A 1 -9.47 -32.41 30.21
CA MET A 1 -9.45 -33.41 29.11
C MET A 1 -8.99 -32.72 27.83
N LYS A 2 -8.24 -33.37 26.93
CA LYS A 2 -7.83 -32.78 25.64
C LYS A 2 -8.40 -33.63 24.52
N ILE A 3 -9.37 -33.10 23.79
CA ILE A 3 -10.03 -33.77 22.66
C ILE A 3 -9.46 -33.21 21.37
N ARG A 4 -9.20 -34.07 20.38
CA ARG A 4 -8.73 -33.63 19.06
C ARG A 4 -9.93 -33.31 18.18
N GLY A 5 -9.83 -32.20 17.45
CA GLY A 5 -10.84 -31.79 16.48
C GLY A 5 -10.21 -31.19 15.24
N ILE A 6 -11.02 -31.04 14.19
CA ILE A 6 -10.64 -30.42 12.92
C ILE A 6 -11.52 -29.19 12.71
N LYS A 7 -10.90 -28.06 12.39
CA LYS A 7 -11.62 -26.83 12.00
C LYS A 7 -12.10 -26.96 10.56
N ARG A 8 -13.40 -26.79 10.33
CA ARG A 8 -14.03 -26.70 9.01
C ARG A 8 -14.93 -25.48 8.94
N GLY A 9 -14.52 -24.49 8.14
CA GLY A 9 -15.20 -23.19 8.08
C GLY A 9 -15.19 -22.50 9.45
N GLN A 10 -16.39 -22.22 9.97
CA GLN A 10 -16.63 -21.63 11.30
C GLN A 10 -16.85 -22.69 12.40
N ASN A 11 -16.92 -23.97 12.03
CA ASN A 11 -17.22 -25.06 12.95
C ASN A 11 -15.95 -25.84 13.33
N ILE A 12 -15.95 -26.43 14.53
CA ILE A 12 -14.95 -27.39 14.98
C ILE A 12 -15.65 -28.74 15.11
N GLU A 13 -15.22 -29.70 14.30
CA GLU A 13 -15.70 -31.08 14.39
C GLU A 13 -14.77 -31.84 15.34
N LEU A 14 -15.34 -32.45 16.38
CA LEU A 14 -14.59 -33.32 17.30
C LEU A 14 -14.49 -34.71 16.69
N LEU A 15 -13.33 -35.33 16.77
CA LEU A 15 -13.10 -36.69 16.24
C LEU A 15 -13.65 -37.77 17.18
N GLU A 16 -13.88 -37.43 18.45
CA GLU A 16 -14.33 -38.34 19.50
C GLU A 16 -15.75 -37.99 19.93
N GLN A 17 -16.54 -39.03 20.19
CA GLN A 17 -17.89 -38.87 20.70
C GLN A 17 -17.84 -38.58 22.21
N ILE A 18 -18.30 -37.41 22.62
CA ILE A 18 -18.39 -36.99 24.02
C ILE A 18 -19.78 -37.33 24.55
N ASN A 19 -19.92 -38.53 25.12
CA ASN A 19 -21.19 -39.01 25.69
C ASN A 19 -21.47 -38.47 27.10
N ASP A 20 -20.46 -37.89 27.76
CA ASP A 20 -20.53 -37.45 29.16
C ASP A 20 -20.86 -35.96 29.32
N ILE A 21 -21.19 -35.26 28.23
CA ILE A 21 -21.56 -33.84 28.25
C ILE A 21 -23.07 -33.72 28.00
N PRO A 22 -23.87 -33.30 29.00
CA PRO A 22 -25.31 -33.12 28.84
C PRO A 22 -25.67 -32.02 27.83
N ASP A 23 -26.81 -32.17 27.18
CA ASP A 23 -27.37 -31.14 26.29
C ASP A 23 -27.57 -29.81 27.02
N GLY A 24 -27.18 -28.71 26.38
CA GLY A 24 -27.27 -27.35 26.94
C GLY A 24 -26.07 -26.91 27.79
N THR A 25 -25.02 -27.73 27.89
CA THR A 25 -23.80 -27.37 28.61
C THR A 25 -22.95 -26.38 27.80
N GLU A 26 -22.55 -25.26 28.42
CA GLU A 26 -21.60 -24.31 27.84
C GLU A 26 -20.18 -24.86 27.89
N ILE A 27 -19.48 -24.84 26.75
CA ILE A 27 -18.10 -25.34 26.62
C ILE A 27 -17.18 -24.17 26.28
N ILE A 28 -16.22 -23.90 27.16
CA ILE A 28 -15.17 -22.90 26.94
C ILE A 28 -13.95 -23.60 26.33
N ILE A 29 -13.50 -23.13 25.18
CA ILE A 29 -12.37 -23.71 24.44
C ILE A 29 -11.19 -22.72 24.43
N ASP A 30 -10.10 -23.08 25.10
CA ASP A 30 -8.86 -22.32 25.07
C ASP A 30 -7.99 -22.73 23.88
N PHE A 31 -7.72 -21.77 23.00
CA PHE A 31 -6.82 -21.96 21.87
C PHE A 31 -5.42 -21.48 22.22
N LYS A 32 -4.45 -22.40 22.14
CA LYS A 32 -3.04 -22.02 22.05
C LYS A 32 -2.64 -22.09 20.58
N ILE A 33 -2.59 -20.94 19.92
CA ILE A 33 -2.01 -20.83 18.58
C ILE A 33 -0.51 -21.03 18.75
N SER A 34 -0.01 -22.23 18.45
CA SER A 34 1.42 -22.44 18.28
C SER A 34 1.85 -21.56 17.11
N SER A 35 2.63 -20.53 17.41
CA SER A 35 3.20 -19.56 16.46
C SER A 35 4.01 -20.19 15.33
N ASP A 36 4.25 -21.51 15.40
CA ASP A 36 4.92 -22.30 14.38
C ASP A 36 4.04 -22.57 13.16
N ILE A 37 2.72 -22.39 13.29
CA ILE A 37 1.75 -22.54 12.19
C ILE A 37 1.43 -21.16 11.64
N ASN A 38 2.26 -20.70 10.70
CA ASN A 38 1.88 -19.64 9.77
C ASN A 38 1.65 -18.25 10.39
N ILE A 39 2.51 -17.82 11.30
CA ILE A 39 3.04 -16.46 11.07
C ILE A 39 3.86 -16.65 9.80
N GLN A 40 3.28 -16.33 8.64
CA GLN A 40 4.07 -15.91 7.48
C GLN A 40 4.96 -14.83 8.05
N LYS A 41 6.17 -15.24 8.43
CA LYS A 41 7.25 -14.46 8.98
C LYS A 41 7.42 -13.37 7.97
N LYS A 42 6.68 -12.26 8.15
CA LYS A 42 6.37 -11.19 7.20
C LYS A 42 7.52 -11.16 6.23
N GLN A 43 7.42 -11.94 5.14
CA GLN A 43 8.63 -12.34 4.42
C GLN A 43 9.12 -11.01 3.92
N SER A 44 10.24 -10.59 4.51
CA SER A 44 10.77 -9.28 4.28
C SER A 44 11.11 -9.35 2.80
N LEU A 45 10.20 -8.82 1.97
CA LEU A 45 10.39 -8.74 0.53
C LEU A 45 11.82 -8.30 0.32
N THR A 46 12.54 -9.02 -0.54
CA THR A 46 13.90 -8.59 -0.88
C THR A 46 13.84 -7.17 -1.42
N ASP A 47 14.94 -6.43 -1.33
CA ASP A 47 14.94 -5.03 -1.79
C ASP A 47 14.52 -4.92 -3.26
N GLU A 48 14.81 -5.95 -4.08
CA GLU A 48 14.36 -6.10 -5.46
C GLU A 48 12.84 -6.28 -5.58
N GLU A 49 12.23 -7.16 -4.77
CA GLU A 49 10.78 -7.37 -4.77
C GLU A 49 10.02 -6.13 -4.25
N ARG A 50 10.59 -5.43 -3.26
CA ARG A 50 10.05 -4.15 -2.79
C ARG A 50 10.11 -3.11 -3.89
N LEU A 51 11.24 -2.98 -4.57
CA LEU A 51 11.43 -2.05 -5.66
C LEU A 51 10.49 -2.36 -6.82
N ALA A 52 10.28 -3.64 -7.16
CA ALA A 52 9.33 -4.05 -8.19
C ALA A 52 7.90 -3.61 -7.85
N LYS A 53 7.44 -3.85 -6.61
CA LYS A 53 6.11 -3.39 -6.17
C LYS A 53 5.98 -1.87 -6.14
N LEU A 54 7.03 -1.16 -5.71
CA LEU A 54 7.04 0.30 -5.73
C LEU A 54 6.98 0.81 -7.18
N ASN A 55 7.70 0.19 -8.11
CA ASN A 55 7.63 0.54 -9.53
C ASN A 55 6.29 0.15 -10.17
N GLU A 56 5.61 -0.89 -9.70
CA GLU A 56 4.25 -1.19 -10.15
C GLU A 56 3.25 -0.11 -9.67
N LEU A 57 3.40 0.37 -8.43
CA LEU A 57 2.52 1.39 -7.85
C LEU A 57 2.80 2.80 -8.37
N PHE A 58 4.07 3.17 -8.52
CA PHE A 58 4.51 4.54 -8.84
C PHE A 58 5.13 4.68 -10.24
N GLY A 59 5.57 3.58 -10.86
CA GLY A 59 6.15 3.59 -12.20
C GLY A 59 5.13 3.85 -13.30
N THR A 60 3.84 3.87 -12.97
CA THR A 60 2.75 4.35 -13.83
C THR A 60 2.97 5.79 -14.29
N TRP A 61 3.78 6.59 -13.57
CA TRP A 61 4.11 7.96 -13.95
C TRP A 61 5.28 8.06 -14.94
N LYS A 62 6.02 6.97 -15.16
CA LYS A 62 7.10 6.93 -16.15
C LYS A 62 6.48 6.87 -17.56
N ASN A 63 6.81 7.85 -18.39
CA ASN A 63 6.35 7.98 -19.77
C ASN A 63 4.84 8.31 -19.92
N GLN A 64 4.22 8.97 -18.93
CA GLN A 64 2.89 9.53 -19.12
C GLN A 64 2.97 10.77 -20.03
N PRO A 65 2.34 10.74 -21.22
CA PRO A 65 2.43 11.84 -22.18
C PRO A 65 1.92 13.16 -21.59
N ASP A 66 0.82 13.11 -20.83
CA ASP A 66 0.23 14.28 -20.17
C ASP A 66 1.21 14.94 -19.18
N LEU A 67 1.99 14.15 -18.43
CA LEU A 67 3.00 14.69 -17.52
C LEU A 67 4.17 15.29 -18.30
N ILE A 68 4.61 14.63 -19.37
CA ILE A 68 5.70 15.13 -20.23
C ILE A 68 5.32 16.49 -20.81
N GLU A 69 4.11 16.62 -21.35
CA GLU A 69 3.59 17.87 -21.92
C GLU A 69 3.56 19.00 -20.88
N ILE A 70 3.07 18.72 -19.66
CA ILE A 70 3.04 19.71 -18.56
C ILE A 70 4.46 20.17 -18.21
N TYR A 71 5.42 19.25 -18.09
CA TYR A 71 6.80 19.62 -17.76
C TYR A 71 7.48 20.40 -18.89
N ASP A 72 7.22 20.04 -20.15
CA ASP A 72 7.72 20.76 -21.32
C ASP A 72 7.14 22.19 -21.39
N GLU A 73 5.86 22.38 -21.06
CA GLU A 73 5.25 23.70 -20.99
C GLU A 73 5.85 24.55 -19.87
N ILE A 74 6.00 23.98 -18.67
CA ILE A 74 6.67 24.67 -17.53
C ILE A 74 8.11 25.04 -17.90
N ASP A 75 8.84 24.15 -18.55
CA ASP A 75 10.22 24.40 -18.98
C ASP A 75 10.27 25.54 -20.01
N LYS A 76 9.37 25.51 -21.00
CA LYS A 76 9.21 26.58 -21.97
C LYS A 76 8.87 27.91 -21.30
N GLU A 77 8.02 27.94 -20.27
CA GLU A 77 7.72 29.17 -19.54
C GLU A 77 8.93 29.71 -18.75
N ARG A 78 9.72 28.82 -18.13
CA ARG A 78 10.94 29.20 -17.39
C ARG A 78 12.01 29.74 -18.31
N HIS A 79 12.15 29.14 -19.48
CA HIS A 79 13.10 29.54 -20.52
C HIS A 79 12.55 30.61 -21.46
N SER A 80 11.28 30.98 -21.32
CA SER A 80 10.70 32.11 -22.04
C SER A 80 11.36 33.38 -21.53
N TYR A 81 12.23 33.95 -22.37
CA TYR A 81 12.83 35.25 -22.13
C TYR A 81 11.72 36.31 -22.08
N ARG A 82 11.26 36.67 -20.87
CA ARG A 82 10.22 37.70 -20.67
C ARG A 82 10.75 39.14 -20.85
N GLY A 83 11.99 39.30 -21.29
CA GLY A 83 12.67 40.60 -21.38
C GLY A 83 12.88 41.27 -20.03
N ARG A 84 13.63 42.38 -20.03
CA ARG A 84 13.48 43.41 -19.00
C ARG A 84 12.50 44.44 -19.55
N LYS A 85 11.55 44.92 -18.75
CA LYS A 85 10.87 46.17 -19.10
C LYS A 85 11.93 47.26 -19.16
N ILE A 86 12.24 47.72 -20.36
CA ILE A 86 13.02 48.94 -20.54
C ILE A 86 11.98 50.04 -20.50
N ASP A 87 11.91 50.76 -19.39
CA ASP A 87 11.15 52.00 -19.34
C ASP A 87 11.78 52.94 -20.38
N SER A 88 11.02 53.31 -21.42
CA SER A 88 11.49 54.30 -22.40
C SER A 88 11.67 55.63 -21.69
N PHE A 89 12.87 56.20 -21.78
CA PHE A 89 13.24 57.49 -21.19
C PHE A 89 12.88 58.69 -22.09
N ASP A 90 12.03 58.50 -23.12
CA ASP A 90 11.77 59.50 -24.17
C ASP A 90 10.91 60.72 -23.72
N ASN A 91 10.85 61.05 -22.42
CA ASN A 91 10.05 62.16 -21.89
C ASN A 91 10.79 63.12 -20.95
N LEU A 92 12.12 63.27 -21.08
CA LEU A 92 12.90 64.25 -20.29
C LEU A 92 13.65 65.28 -21.14
N GLU A 93 13.07 65.73 -22.26
CA GLU A 93 13.47 66.97 -22.91
C GLU A 93 12.22 67.80 -23.21
N ASN A 94 11.77 68.59 -22.22
CA ASN A 94 11.05 69.85 -22.39
C ASN A 94 10.86 70.51 -21.02
N GLU A 95 11.90 71.20 -20.54
CA GLU A 95 11.77 72.43 -19.74
C GLU A 95 13.01 73.31 -19.92
#